data_AF-A0A5C9F2L8-F1
#
_entry.id   AF-A0A5C9F2L8-F1
#
_cell.length_a   1.000
_cell.length_b   1.000
_cell.length_c   1.000
_cell.angle_alpha   90.00
_cell.angle_beta   90.00
_cell.angle_gamma   90.00
#
_symmetry.space_group_name_H-M   'P 1'
#
loop_
_entity.id
_entity.type
_entity.pdbx_description
1 polymer ?
#
loop_
_entity_poly.entity_id
_entity_poly.type
_entity_poly.pdbx_seq_one_letter_code
_entity_poly.pdbx_strand_id
1 'polypeptide(L)'
;MPSKKKWVYNPKPIKLSSSEKSELLKKVKSYVDASEKLKEKVNRIHIRGGRIYFYHLYKPFGWDDPNKIFIKPLIDGKYNEMILARITIFNKNWTQCTADWQRHNSNWTTLKEGTLEECLKCIETHPWFESL
;
A
#
# COMPACT_ATOMS: atom_id res chain seq x y z
N MET A 1 0.70 19.65 -24.11
CA MET A 1 -0.28 18.54 -24.21
C MET A 1 -1.25 18.63 -23.05
N PRO A 2 -2.55 18.88 -23.24
CA PRO A 2 -3.49 18.96 -22.13
C PRO A 2 -4.20 17.61 -21.96
N SER A 3 -3.85 16.83 -20.93
CA SER A 3 -4.72 15.83 -20.32
C SER A 3 -4.03 15.33 -19.04
N LYS A 4 -4.67 15.11 -17.90
CA LYS A 4 -6.04 14.67 -17.65
C LYS A 4 -6.59 15.38 -16.42
N LYS A 5 -7.90 15.61 -16.42
CA LYS A 5 -8.67 16.13 -15.29
C LYS A 5 -8.20 15.46 -13.99
N LYS A 6 -7.52 16.21 -13.12
CA LYS A 6 -7.53 15.90 -11.69
C LYS A 6 -9.01 15.84 -11.32
N TRP A 7 -9.47 14.75 -10.74
CA TRP A 7 -10.81 14.74 -10.17
C TRP A 7 -10.88 15.88 -9.15
N VAL A 8 -11.67 16.91 -9.47
CA VAL A 8 -12.12 17.92 -8.50
C VAL A 8 -13.04 17.27 -7.46
N TYR A 9 -13.53 16.06 -7.78
CA TYR A 9 -14.33 15.21 -6.92
C TYR A 9 -13.42 14.32 -6.05
N ASN A 10 -13.54 14.43 -4.73
CA ASN A 10 -12.91 13.51 -3.78
C ASN A 10 -13.97 12.50 -3.31
N PRO A 11 -14.32 11.47 -4.11
CA PRO A 11 -15.35 10.51 -3.75
C PRO A 11 -15.01 9.85 -2.41
N LYS A 12 -16.02 9.70 -1.55
CA LYS A 12 -15.83 8.91 -0.33
C LYS A 12 -15.58 7.45 -0.72
N PRO A 13 -14.62 6.76 -0.10
CA PRO A 13 -14.45 5.33 -0.32
C PRO A 13 -15.74 4.60 0.01
N ILE A 14 -15.98 3.48 -0.67
CA ILE A 14 -17.13 2.66 -0.38
C ILE A 14 -17.07 2.11 1.05
N LYS A 15 -18.22 2.00 1.71
CA LYS A 15 -18.33 1.28 2.97
C LYS A 15 -18.42 -0.21 2.67
N LEU A 16 -17.43 -0.97 3.12
CA LEU A 16 -17.41 -2.43 3.02
C LEU A 16 -17.90 -3.07 4.32
N SER A 17 -18.71 -4.11 4.21
CA SER A 17 -19.08 -5.02 5.28
C SER A 17 -17.88 -5.88 5.73
N SER A 18 -18.02 -6.61 6.82
CA SER A 18 -16.96 -7.52 7.30
C SER A 18 -16.69 -8.67 6.31
N SER A 19 -17.72 -9.19 5.63
CA SER A 19 -17.55 -10.23 4.61
C SER A 19 -16.84 -9.68 3.37
N GLU A 20 -17.28 -8.52 2.87
CA GLU A 20 -16.68 -7.85 1.70
C GLU A 20 -15.19 -7.53 1.96
N LYS A 21 -14.83 -7.07 3.18
CA LYS A 21 -13.43 -6.86 3.56
C LYS A 21 -12.61 -8.16 3.56
N SER A 22 -13.20 -9.25 4.03
CA SER A 22 -12.51 -10.55 4.11
C SER A 22 -12.25 -11.11 2.72
N GLU A 23 -13.22 -10.98 1.80
CA GLU A 23 -13.07 -11.36 0.40
C GLU A 23 -12.00 -10.52 -0.31
N LEU A 24 -12.07 -9.20 -0.13
CA LEU A 24 -11.08 -8.28 -0.67
C LEU A 24 -9.67 -8.58 -0.14
N LEU A 25 -9.54 -8.88 1.15
CA LEU A 25 -8.26 -9.26 1.76
C LEU A 25 -7.70 -10.55 1.14
N LYS A 26 -8.55 -11.56 0.92
CA LYS A 26 -8.14 -12.81 0.26
C LYS A 26 -7.63 -12.56 -1.16
N LYS A 27 -8.37 -11.78 -1.97
CA LYS A 27 -7.95 -11.46 -3.34
C LYS A 27 -6.62 -10.70 -3.36
N VAL A 28 -6.47 -9.70 -2.51
CA VAL A 28 -5.24 -8.90 -2.43
C VAL A 28 -4.06 -9.72 -1.92
N LYS A 29 -4.24 -10.54 -0.88
CA LYS A 29 -3.18 -11.44 -0.38
C LYS A 29 -2.74 -12.42 -1.47
N SER A 30 -3.68 -13.05 -2.16
CA SER A 30 -3.35 -13.96 -3.26
C SER A 30 -2.53 -13.30 -4.36
N TYR A 31 -2.77 -12.02 -4.66
CA TYR A 31 -1.96 -11.27 -5.63
C TYR A 31 -0.56 -10.99 -5.09
N VAL A 32 -0.45 -10.55 -3.83
CA VAL A 32 0.83 -10.26 -3.18
C VAL A 32 1.68 -11.52 -3.06
N ASP A 33 1.09 -12.64 -2.66
CA ASP A 33 1.79 -13.92 -2.49
C ASP A 33 2.28 -14.52 -3.83
N ALA A 34 1.63 -14.16 -4.94
CA ALA A 34 2.01 -14.57 -6.29
C ALA A 34 3.06 -13.65 -6.94
N SER A 35 3.34 -12.49 -6.36
CA SER A 35 4.34 -11.54 -6.85
C SER A 35 5.61 -11.63 -5.99
N GLU A 36 6.71 -12.09 -6.59
CA GLU A 36 8.01 -12.14 -5.90
C GLU A 36 8.41 -10.78 -5.31
N LYS A 37 8.16 -9.69 -6.07
CA LYS A 37 8.47 -8.32 -5.62
C LYS A 37 7.61 -7.89 -4.44
N LEU A 38 6.30 -8.11 -4.49
CA LEU A 38 5.41 -7.63 -3.42
C LEU A 38 5.51 -8.50 -2.18
N LYS A 39 5.73 -9.81 -2.33
CA LYS A 39 5.89 -10.75 -1.22
C LYS A 39 7.05 -10.39 -0.31
N GLU A 40 8.16 -9.91 -0.87
CA GLU A 40 9.32 -9.47 -0.08
C GLU A 40 9.08 -8.09 0.57
N LYS A 41 8.36 -7.21 -0.11
CA LYS A 41 8.15 -5.83 0.35
C LYS A 41 7.01 -5.68 1.36
N VAL A 42 5.91 -6.39 1.17
CA VAL A 42 4.67 -6.21 1.94
C VAL A 42 4.68 -7.14 3.14
N ASN A 43 4.89 -6.58 4.33
CA ASN A 43 4.84 -7.31 5.59
C ASN A 43 3.40 -7.51 6.09
N ARG A 44 2.54 -6.50 5.89
CA ARG A 44 1.17 -6.52 6.41
C ARG A 44 0.21 -5.79 5.49
N ILE A 45 -1.01 -6.31 5.42
CA ILE A 45 -2.13 -5.73 4.69
C ILE A 45 -3.26 -5.48 5.68
N HIS A 46 -3.78 -4.26 5.71
CA HIS A 46 -4.87 -3.87 6.60
C HIS A 46 -5.97 -3.14 5.84
N ILE A 47 -7.22 -3.52 6.04
CA ILE A 47 -8.38 -2.91 5.38
C ILE A 47 -9.20 -2.11 6.39
N ARG A 48 -9.34 -0.79 6.14
CA ARG A 48 -10.15 0.12 6.97
C ARG A 48 -11.18 0.84 6.10
N GLY A 49 -12.45 0.42 6.22
CA GLY A 49 -13.50 0.86 5.30
C GLY A 49 -13.20 0.36 3.89
N GLY A 50 -13.34 1.22 2.87
CA GLY A 50 -12.94 0.95 1.50
C GLY A 50 -11.48 1.29 1.18
N ARG A 51 -10.57 1.23 2.16
CA ARG A 51 -9.14 1.51 1.97
C ARG A 51 -8.30 0.31 2.36
N ILE A 52 -7.35 -0.04 1.51
CA ILE A 52 -6.38 -1.11 1.68
C ILE A 52 -5.03 -0.44 1.93
N TYR A 53 -4.39 -0.77 3.04
CA TYR A 53 -3.09 -0.25 3.42
C TYR A 53 -2.07 -1.37 3.34
N PHE A 54 -0.96 -1.09 2.66
CA PHE A 54 0.18 -1.97 2.53
C PHE A 54 1.29 -1.44 3.41
N TYR A 55 1.82 -2.28 4.29
CA TYR A 55 2.91 -1.94 5.19
C TYR A 55 4.15 -2.73 4.84
N HIS A 56 5.30 -2.08 4.93
CA HIS A 56 6.61 -2.72 4.81
C HIS A 56 7.40 -2.52 6.09
N LEU A 57 8.36 -3.42 6.33
CA LEU A 57 9.32 -3.24 7.42
C LEU A 57 10.31 -2.15 7.04
N TYR A 58 10.46 -1.16 7.90
CA TYR A 58 11.55 -0.20 7.78
C TYR A 58 12.83 -0.83 8.31
N LYS A 59 13.77 -1.15 7.42
CA LYS A 59 15.13 -1.57 7.77
C LYS A 59 16.05 -0.35 7.67
N PRO A 60 16.39 0.35 8.76
CA PRO A 60 17.38 1.41 8.68
C PRO A 60 18.74 0.86 8.26
N PHE A 61 19.53 1.70 7.59
CA PHE A 61 20.86 1.38 7.11
C PHE A 61 21.77 0.84 8.23
N GLY A 62 22.39 -0.33 8.03
CA GLY A 62 23.28 -0.97 9.01
C GLY A 62 22.60 -1.96 9.97
N TRP A 63 21.37 -2.39 9.69
CA TRP A 63 20.67 -3.43 10.47
C TRP A 63 21.33 -4.81 10.45
N ASP A 64 22.02 -5.15 9.36
CA ASP A 64 22.71 -6.44 9.17
C ASP A 64 24.25 -6.29 9.28
N ASP A 65 24.75 -5.14 9.74
CA ASP A 65 26.19 -4.91 9.92
C ASP A 65 26.60 -5.29 11.35
N PRO A 66 27.28 -6.43 11.54
CA PRO A 66 27.65 -6.92 12.87
C PRO A 66 28.64 -5.99 13.60
N ASN A 67 29.27 -5.05 12.89
CA ASN A 67 30.22 -4.08 13.46
C ASN A 67 29.57 -2.75 13.85
N LYS A 68 28.30 -2.54 13.50
CA LYS A 68 27.55 -1.35 13.92
C LYS A 68 26.78 -1.66 15.19
N ILE A 69 27.19 -1.03 16.29
CA ILE A 69 26.55 -1.10 17.62
C ILE A 69 25.28 -0.23 17.63
N PHE A 70 24.40 -0.39 16.65
CA PHE A 70 23.05 0.14 16.77
C PHE A 70 22.25 -0.86 17.58
N ILE A 71 21.89 -0.46 18.81
CA ILE A 71 20.84 -1.13 19.59
C ILE A 71 19.65 -1.24 18.64
N LYS A 72 19.30 -2.46 18.23
CA LYS A 72 18.06 -2.76 17.51
C LYS A 72 16.95 -2.08 18.33
N PRO A 73 16.31 -0.99 17.88
CA PRO A 73 15.25 -0.40 18.67
C PRO A 73 14.03 -1.32 18.46
N LEU A 74 14.05 -2.42 19.20
CA LEU A 74 12.87 -3.13 19.62
C LEU A 74 12.18 -2.19 20.61
N ILE A 75 11.52 -1.15 20.12
CA ILE A 75 10.53 -0.49 20.95
C ILE A 75 9.43 -1.53 21.13
N ASP A 76 9.43 -2.17 22.31
CA ASP A 76 8.49 -3.24 22.70
C ASP A 76 8.44 -4.47 21.77
N GLY A 77 9.57 -4.89 21.20
CA GLY A 77 9.60 -6.09 20.36
C GLY A 77 8.91 -5.95 18.99
N LYS A 78 8.55 -4.73 18.59
CA LYS A 78 7.84 -4.45 17.33
C LYS A 78 8.79 -3.85 16.29
N TYR A 79 8.81 -4.45 15.11
CA TYR A 79 9.44 -3.86 13.94
C TYR A 79 8.72 -2.55 13.59
N ASN A 80 9.47 -1.50 13.23
CA ASN A 80 8.86 -0.27 12.70
C ASN A 80 8.26 -0.57 11.31
N GLU A 81 6.95 -0.66 11.24
CA GLU A 81 6.21 -0.76 9.98
C GLU A 81 5.92 0.63 9.44
N MET A 82 6.25 0.87 8.19
CA MET A 82 5.88 2.08 7.46
C MET A 82 4.83 1.76 6.41
N ILE A 83 3.99 2.76 6.09
CA ILE A 83 3.00 2.60 5.03
C ILE A 83 3.73 2.69 3.69
N LEU A 84 3.69 1.60 2.94
CA LEU A 84 4.21 1.52 1.57
C LEU A 84 3.25 2.20 0.60
N ALA A 85 1.98 1.80 0.66
CA ALA A 85 0.97 2.20 -0.31
C ALA A 85 -0.44 2.15 0.28
N ARG A 86 -1.37 2.83 -0.39
CA ARG A 86 -2.81 2.71 -0.13
C ARG A 86 -3.57 2.50 -1.42
N ILE A 87 -4.52 1.56 -1.43
CA ILE A 87 -5.56 1.50 -2.46
C ILE A 87 -6.87 2.01 -1.86
N THR A 88 -7.54 2.93 -2.55
CA THR A 88 -8.90 3.37 -2.19
C THR A 88 -9.90 2.79 -3.17
N ILE A 89 -10.95 2.14 -2.68
CA ILE A 89 -12.02 1.51 -3.45
C ILE A 89 -13.25 2.41 -3.47
N PHE A 90 -13.82 2.66 -4.64
CA PHE A 90 -14.99 3.52 -4.81
C PHE A 90 -16.27 2.76 -5.20
N ASN A 91 -16.16 1.51 -5.67
CA ASN A 91 -17.32 0.69 -6.02
C ASN A 91 -17.19 -0.77 -5.57
N LYS A 92 -18.33 -1.48 -5.50
CA LYS A 92 -18.38 -2.88 -5.02
C LYS A 92 -17.68 -3.87 -5.94
N ASN A 93 -17.61 -3.55 -7.23
CA ASN A 93 -17.01 -4.44 -8.23
C ASN A 93 -15.49 -4.27 -8.34
N TRP A 94 -14.90 -3.39 -7.53
CA TRP A 94 -13.45 -3.09 -7.48
C TRP A 94 -12.87 -2.65 -8.84
N THR A 95 -13.72 -2.11 -9.71
CA THR A 95 -13.31 -1.58 -11.02
C THR A 95 -12.97 -0.09 -10.95
N GLN A 96 -13.28 0.57 -9.84
CA GLN A 96 -12.93 1.97 -9.59
C GLN A 96 -12.12 2.08 -8.30
N CYS A 97 -10.82 2.22 -8.47
CA CYS A 97 -9.83 2.29 -7.41
C CYS A 97 -8.80 3.38 -7.69
N THR A 98 -8.12 3.87 -6.64
CA THR A 98 -6.88 4.64 -6.75
C THR A 98 -5.75 3.92 -6.04
N ALA A 99 -4.54 3.95 -6.60
CA ALA A 99 -3.30 3.63 -5.89
C ALA A 99 -2.60 4.94 -5.48
N ASP A 100 -2.35 5.08 -4.19
CA ASP A 100 -1.84 6.30 -3.58
C ASP A 100 -0.53 6.01 -2.84
N TRP A 101 0.43 6.93 -2.98
CA TRP A 101 1.68 6.96 -2.23
C TRP A 101 1.66 8.09 -1.20
N GLN A 102 2.28 7.86 -0.04
CA GLN A 102 2.37 8.85 1.02
C GLN A 102 3.69 9.61 0.96
N ARG A 103 3.62 10.94 0.84
CA ARG A 103 4.77 11.84 0.97
C ARG A 103 5.27 11.89 2.41
N HIS A 104 6.52 12.31 2.60
CA HIS A 104 7.13 12.54 3.93
C HIS A 104 6.31 13.47 4.85
N ASN A 105 5.53 14.40 4.27
CA ASN A 105 4.65 15.31 5.00
C ASN A 105 3.26 14.72 5.29
N SER A 106 3.13 13.39 5.23
CA SER A 106 1.88 12.64 5.42
C SER A 106 0.78 12.87 4.38
N ASN A 107 1.03 13.68 3.34
CA ASN A 107 0.07 13.90 2.26
C ASN A 107 0.07 12.75 1.25
N TRP A 108 -1.12 12.41 0.76
CA TRP A 108 -1.30 11.34 -0.22
C TRP A 108 -1.24 11.90 -1.64
N THR A 109 -0.56 11.19 -2.54
CA THR A 109 -0.55 11.46 -3.98
C THR A 109 -1.06 10.23 -4.71
N THR A 110 -2.10 10.42 -5.51
CA THR A 110 -2.62 9.38 -6.40
C THR A 110 -1.68 9.20 -7.58
N LEU A 111 -1.24 7.96 -7.80
CA LEU A 111 -0.33 7.59 -8.89
C LEU A 111 -1.05 6.85 -10.01
N LYS A 112 -2.13 6.13 -9.67
CA LYS A 112 -2.94 5.38 -10.64
C LYS A 112 -4.41 5.42 -10.23
N GLU A 113 -5.27 5.53 -11.24
CA GLU A 113 -6.69 5.25 -11.15
C GLU A 113 -7.00 4.08 -12.09
N GLY A 114 -7.91 3.20 -11.69
CA GLY A 114 -8.28 2.04 -12.49
C GLY A 114 -8.93 0.93 -11.69
N THR A 115 -8.82 -0.30 -12.17
CA THR A 115 -9.27 -1.48 -11.44
C THR A 115 -8.34 -1.82 -10.27
N LEU A 116 -8.78 -2.70 -9.37
CA LEU A 116 -7.94 -3.22 -8.29
C LEU A 116 -6.64 -3.83 -8.82
N GLU A 117 -6.70 -4.62 -9.90
CA GLU A 117 -5.52 -5.27 -10.51
C GLU A 117 -4.55 -4.26 -11.10
N GLU A 118 -5.05 -3.21 -11.76
CA GLU A 118 -4.19 -2.14 -12.26
C GLU A 118 -3.53 -1.35 -11.12
N CYS A 119 -4.25 -1.14 -10.01
CA CYS A 119 -3.72 -0.46 -8.83
C CYS A 119 -2.66 -1.31 -8.13
N LEU A 120 -2.87 -2.62 -7.99
CA LEU A 120 -1.90 -3.56 -7.43
C LEU A 120 -0.63 -3.63 -8.29
N LYS A 121 -0.79 -3.73 -9.62
CA LYS A 121 0.32 -3.67 -10.57
C LYS A 121 1.10 -2.36 -10.45
N CYS A 122 0.40 -1.23 -10.26
CA CYS A 122 1.07 0.04 -10.03
C CYS A 122 1.92 0.03 -8.74
N ILE A 123 1.44 -0.59 -7.66
CA ILE A 123 2.23 -0.72 -6.42
C ILE A 123 3.48 -1.56 -6.66
N GLU A 124 3.36 -2.62 -7.45
CA GLU A 124 4.47 -3.51 -7.78
C GLU A 124 5.56 -2.83 -8.64
N THR A 125 5.16 -2.03 -9.63
CA THR A 125 6.08 -1.57 -10.69
C THR A 125 6.45 -0.09 -10.63
N HIS A 126 5.74 0.74 -9.86
CA HIS A 126 5.98 2.18 -9.89
C HIS A 126 7.19 2.56 -9.00
N PRO A 127 8.16 3.34 -9.50
CA PRO A 127 9.42 3.63 -8.79
C PRO A 127 9.25 4.26 -7.40
N TRP A 128 8.17 5.00 -7.18
CA TRP A 128 7.88 5.60 -5.87
C TRP A 128 7.56 4.57 -4.77
N PHE A 129 7.28 3.33 -5.15
CA PHE A 129 7.17 2.18 -4.24
C PHE A 129 8.42 1.27 -4.27
N GLU A 130 9.47 1.67 -5.01
CA GLU A 130 10.77 0.97 -5.06
C GLU A 130 11.83 1.63 -4.16
N SER A 131 11.72 2.92 -3.88
CA SER A 131 12.73 3.71 -3.20
C SER A 131 12.54 3.79 -1.68
N LEU A 132 12.65 2.69 -0.94
CA LEU A 132 12.80 2.72 0.54
C LEU A 132 13.67 1.57 1.03
#